data_AF-A0A8B5XTF6-F1
#
_entry.id   AF-A0A8B5XTF6-F1
#
_cell.length_a   1.000
_cell.length_b   1.000
_cell.length_c   1.000
_cell.angle_alpha   90.00
_cell.angle_beta   90.00
_cell.angle_gamma   90.00
#
_symmetry.space_group_name_H-M   'P 1'
#
loop_
_entity.id
_entity.type
_entity.pdbx_description
1 polymer ?
#
loop_
_entity_poly.entity_id
_entity_poly.type
_entity_poly.pdbx_seq_one_letter_code
_entity_poly.pdbx_strand_id
1 'polypeptide(L)' 'MMKLGKKRSNFGRWVDKQKDINKLELERASNLSRMTISKLCSDPDYRPRFSTVIKINQGLKKLGKNMDLNDFFY' A
#
# COMPACT_ATOMS: atom_id res chain seq x y z
N MET A 1 -10.15 -11.27 -22.94
CA MET A 1 -9.21 -12.10 -22.17
C MET A 1 -9.09 -11.55 -20.75
N MET A 2 -9.64 -12.23 -19.74
CA MET A 2 -9.32 -11.89 -18.35
C MET A 2 -7.85 -12.23 -18.12
N LYS A 3 -6.96 -11.24 -18.12
CA LYS A 3 -5.64 -11.39 -17.50
C LYS A 3 -5.94 -11.92 -16.10
N LEU A 4 -5.44 -13.11 -15.75
CA LEU A 4 -5.53 -13.70 -14.42
C LEU A 4 -5.04 -12.63 -13.42
N GLY A 5 -5.97 -11.85 -12.89
CA GLY A 5 -5.65 -10.59 -12.24
C GLY A 5 -4.94 -10.92 -10.95
N LYS A 6 -3.70 -10.46 -10.77
CA LYS A 6 -3.00 -10.61 -9.49
C LYS A 6 -3.96 -10.19 -8.38
N LYS A 7 -4.14 -11.02 -7.34
CA LYS A 7 -4.97 -10.66 -6.17
C LYS A 7 -4.53 -9.27 -5.71
N ARG A 8 -5.51 -8.39 -5.48
CA ARG A 8 -5.29 -7.01 -5.02
C ARG A 8 -6.16 -6.74 -3.80
N SER A 9 -5.54 -6.14 -2.80
CA SER A 9 -6.26 -5.50 -1.71
C SER A 9 -6.89 -4.18 -2.19
N ASN A 10 -7.78 -3.59 -1.40
CA ASN A 10 -8.31 -2.25 -1.67
C ASN A 10 -7.18 -1.22 -1.75
N PHE A 11 -6.19 -1.32 -0.86
CA PHE A 11 -5.00 -0.48 -0.87
C PHE A 11 -4.20 -0.65 -2.17
N GLY A 12 -3.97 -1.89 -2.60
CA GLY A 12 -3.26 -2.17 -3.85
C GLY A 12 -3.97 -1.62 -5.08
N ARG A 13 -5.30 -1.71 -5.13
CA ARG A 13 -6.10 -1.09 -6.21
C ARG A 13 -5.99 0.42 -6.19
N TRP A 14 -5.97 1.04 -5.01
CA TRP A 14 -5.79 2.48 -4.87
C TRP A 14 -4.39 2.91 -5.35
N VAL A 15 -3.35 2.17 -4.96
CA VAL A 15 -1.96 2.41 -5.42
C VAL A 15 -1.86 2.29 -6.95
N ASP A 16 -2.43 1.23 -7.53
CA ASP A 16 -2.39 1.00 -8.98
C ASP A 16 -3.12 2.11 -9.79
N LYS A 17 -4.02 2.89 -9.16
CA LYS A 17 -4.70 4.04 -9.77
C LYS A 17 -3.89 5.35 -9.70
N GLN A 18 -2.83 5.40 -8.91
CA GLN A 18 -1.98 6.59 -8.80
C GLN A 18 -1.06 6.70 -10.01
N LYS A 19 -0.84 7.92 -10.51
CA LYS A 19 0.05 8.19 -11.66
C LYS A 19 1.52 8.35 -11.26
N ASP A 20 1.76 8.71 -10.00
CA ASP A 20 3.02 9.23 -9.47
C ASP A 20 3.61 8.36 -8.35
N ILE A 21 2.95 7.26 -7.98
CA ILE A 21 3.40 6.36 -6.91
C ILE A 21 3.49 4.93 -7.41
N ASN A 22 4.56 4.26 -7.03
CA ASN A 22 4.73 2.83 -7.22
C ASN A 22 5.26 2.17 -5.93
N LYS A 23 5.40 0.84 -5.97
CA LYS A 23 5.84 0.07 -4.79
C LYS A 23 7.25 0.42 -4.30
N LEU A 24 8.16 0.76 -5.21
CA LEU A 24 9.55 1.12 -4.86
C LEU A 24 9.59 2.46 -4.12
N GLU A 25 8.81 3.44 -4.60
CA GLU A 25 8.70 4.74 -3.93
C GLU A 25 8.04 4.61 -2.55
N LEU A 26 7.02 3.76 -2.42
CA LEU A 26 6.42 3.46 -1.13
C LEU A 26 7.40 2.77 -0.18
N GLU A 27 8.17 1.79 -0.66
CA GLU A 27 9.20 1.11 0.13
C GLU A 27 10.23 2.10 0.68
N ARG A 28 10.76 2.98 -0.17
CA ARG A 28 11.73 4.02 0.22
C ARG A 28 11.14 5.03 1.19
N ALA A 29 9.95 5.56 0.90
CA ALA A 29 9.35 6.62 1.71
C ALA A 29 8.89 6.13 3.10
N SER A 30 8.39 4.90 3.18
CA SER A 30 7.87 4.28 4.41
C SER A 30 8.90 3.48 5.21
N ASN A 31 10.07 3.18 4.63
CA ASN A 31 11.08 2.30 5.23
C ASN A 31 10.48 0.92 5.62
N LEU A 32 9.67 0.37 4.71
CA LEU A 32 9.07 -0.96 4.81
C LEU A 32 9.66 -1.86 3.73
N SER A 33 9.91 -3.12 4.06
CA SER A 33 10.44 -4.07 3.08
C SER A 33 9.50 -4.26 1.90
N ARG A 34 10.08 -4.53 0.72
CA ARG A 34 9.34 -4.95 -0.49
C ARG A 34 8.29 -6.03 -0.23
N MET A 35 8.61 -7.00 0.64
CA MET A 35 7.69 -8.08 1.02
C MET A 35 6.43 -7.53 1.71
N THR A 36 6.61 -6.58 2.63
CA THR A 36 5.50 -5.95 3.37
C THR A 36 4.63 -5.12 2.44
N ILE A 37 5.24 -4.27 1.62
CA ILE A 37 4.51 -3.49 0.60
C ILE A 37 3.77 -4.40 -0.36
N SER A 38 4.38 -5.52 -0.77
CA SER A 38 3.71 -6.48 -1.64
C SER A 38 2.46 -7.07 -0.97
N LYS A 39 2.57 -7.53 0.27
CA LYS A 39 1.41 -8.06 1.04
C LYS A 39 0.31 -7.01 1.18
N LEU A 40 0.66 -5.79 1.58
CA LEU A 40 -0.28 -4.67 1.68
C LEU A 40 -1.05 -4.44 0.38
N CYS A 41 -0.41 -4.60 -0.78
CA CYS A 41 -1.06 -4.42 -2.09
C CYS A 41 -1.79 -5.66 -2.61
N SER A 42 -1.39 -6.88 -2.24
CA SER A 42 -1.91 -8.10 -2.88
C SER A 42 -2.91 -8.88 -2.03
N ASP A 43 -2.84 -8.76 -0.72
CA ASP A 43 -3.62 -9.57 0.21
C ASP A 43 -4.71 -8.73 0.88
N PRO A 44 -6.00 -8.87 0.50
CA PRO A 44 -7.12 -8.15 1.11
C PRO A 44 -7.37 -8.55 2.57
N ASP A 45 -6.89 -9.73 2.98
CA ASP A 45 -7.12 -10.30 4.31
C ASP A 45 -5.94 -9.97 5.26
N TYR A 46 -4.86 -9.39 4.72
CA TYR A 46 -3.70 -9.00 5.51
C TYR A 46 -4.06 -7.88 6.49
N ARG A 47 -3.86 -8.14 7.78
CA ARG A 47 -3.99 -7.16 8.86
C ARG A 47 -2.60 -6.72 9.31
N PRO A 48 -2.10 -5.57 8.82
CA PRO A 48 -0.80 -5.06 9.23
C PRO A 48 -0.80 -4.65 10.70
N ARG A 49 0.35 -4.77 11.35
CA ARG A 49 0.55 -4.20 12.70
C ARG A 49 0.35 -2.68 12.65
N PHE A 50 -0.08 -2.09 13.76
CA PHE A 50 -0.24 -0.64 13.88
C PHE A 50 1.01 0.15 13.46
N SER A 51 2.20 -0.34 13.83
CA SER A 51 3.48 0.27 13.42
C SER A 51 3.72 0.28 11.91
N THR A 52 3.24 -0.74 11.19
CA THR A 52 3.28 -0.78 9.72
C THR A 52 2.34 0.28 9.13
N VAL A 53 1.14 0.43 9.69
CA VAL A 53 0.16 1.45 9.27
C VAL A 53 0.73 2.86 9.48
N ILE A 54 1.37 3.13 10.62
CA ILE A 54 2.04 4.42 10.86
C ILE A 54 3.11 4.68 9.78
N LYS A 55 3.98 3.71 9.52
CA LYS A 55 5.08 3.86 8.56
C LYS A 55 4.57 4.10 7.14
N ILE A 56 3.56 3.36 6.69
CA ILE A 56 3.01 3.57 5.35
C ILE A 56 2.27 4.91 5.26
N ASN A 57 1.58 5.36 6.31
CA ASN A 57 0.96 6.69 6.37
C ASN A 57 2.01 7.80 6.25
N GLN A 58 3.10 7.70 7.01
CA GLN A 58 4.22 8.66 6.94
C GLN A 58 4.86 8.66 5.55
N GLY A 59 5.06 7.48 4.94
CA GLY A 59 5.58 7.37 3.58
C GLY A 59 4.67 8.05 2.55
N LEU A 60 3.37 7.81 2.64
CA LEU A 60 2.36 8.44 1.77
C LEU A 60 2.33 9.96 1.93
N LYS A 61 2.40 10.47 3.16
CA LYS A 61 2.48 11.91 3.43
C LYS A 61 3.73 12.55 2.82
N LYS A 62 4.89 11.89 2.88
CA LYS A 62 6.12 12.36 2.21
C LYS A 62 5.97 12.42 0.69
N LEU A 63 5.14 11.54 0.11
CA LEU A 63 4.80 11.51 -1.30
C LEU A 63 3.60 12.42 -1.64
N GLY A 64 3.19 13.31 -0.74
CA GLY A 64 2.09 14.25 -0.96
C GLY A 64 0.69 13.62 -0.95
N LYS A 65 0.54 12.38 -0.47
CA LYS A 65 -0.75 11.71 -0.33
C LYS A 65 -1.21 11.78 1.11
N ASN A 66 -2.26 12.55 1.35
CA ASN A 66 -2.92 12.62 2.63
C ASN A 66 -4.21 11.79 2.55
N MET A 67 -4.22 10.65 3.24
CA MET A 67 -5.35 9.72 3.24
C MET A 67 -5.45 9.03 4.60
N ASP A 68 -6.66 8.65 4.99
CA ASP A 68 -6.85 7.75 6.11
C ASP A 68 -6.60 6.31 5.64
N LEU A 69 -5.76 5.58 6.38
CA LEU A 69 -5.45 4.19 6.11
C LEU A 69 -6.37 3.22 6.86
N ASN A 70 -7.17 3.72 7.80
CA ASN A 70 -8.19 2.91 8.46
C ASN A 70 -9.13 2.32 7.41
N ASP A 71 -9.60 3.12 6.44
CA ASP A 71 -10.45 2.69 5.30
C ASP A 71 -9.94 1.46 4.51
N PHE A 72 -8.65 1.12 4.64
CA PHE A 72 -8.05 0.00 3.94
C PHE A 72 -7.72 -1.20 4.83
N PHE A 73 -7.52 -1.00 6.13
CA PHE A 73 -6.95 -2.02 7.02
C PHE A 73 -7.80 -2.34 8.25
N TYR A 74 -8.78 -1.50 8.62
CA TYR A 74 -9.66 -1.62 9.79
C TYR A 74 -11.11 -1.29 9.43
#